data_AF-A0A535LA40-F1
#
_entry.id   AF-A0A535LA40-F1
#
_cell.length_a   1.000
_cell.length_b   1.000
_cell.length_c   1.000
_cell.angle_alpha   90.00
_cell.angle_beta   90.00
_cell.angle_gamma   90.00
#
_symmetry.space_group_name_H-M   'P 1'
#
loop_
_entity.id
_entity.type
_entity.pdbx_description
1 polymer ?
#
loop_
_entity_poly.entity_id
_entity_poly.type
_entity_poly.pdbx_seq_one_letter_code
_entity_poly.pdbx_strand_id
1 'polypeptide(L)'
;MNNFSEKVNFIWSVADLIRDTFKRSKYQDVILPLTVLRRIDCVLQPTKERVLEINARLKGKLENLAPQLSKASGYAFYNTSQYDFDRLLSDAPHLAANLKAYINGFSDNMREVLEKFDFNNTITKLEEAGLLFLVMEKFKNIDLHPDVVPNLEMGYIFEELIRKFNEALNENPGEHFTPREVIRLMVNLILARDQDALEQNHIVRTVYDPCCGSGGMLTIAKDRILEINPKADVHLFGQELNGETFAICKSDLYMK
;
A
#
# COMPACT_ATOMS: atom_id res chain seq x y z
N MET A 1 3.58 15.36 -18.30
CA MET A 1 4.35 14.16 -18.70
C MET A 1 4.39 13.24 -17.49
N ASN A 2 3.87 12.03 -17.63
CA ASN A 2 3.62 11.12 -16.52
C ASN A 2 4.95 10.56 -15.96
N ASN A 3 5.41 11.11 -14.84
CA ASN A 3 6.66 10.76 -14.13
C ASN A 3 6.61 9.34 -13.51
N PHE A 4 5.44 8.70 -13.44
CA PHE A 4 5.32 7.37 -12.86
C PHE A 4 6.09 6.29 -13.64
N SER A 5 6.30 6.44 -14.96
CA SER A 5 6.99 5.43 -15.76
C SER A 5 8.45 5.23 -15.32
N GLU A 6 9.14 6.30 -14.90
CA GLU A 6 10.50 6.21 -14.38
C GLU A 6 10.52 5.43 -13.05
N LYS A 7 9.56 5.69 -12.16
CA LYS A 7 9.41 4.97 -10.89
C LYS A 7 9.06 3.49 -11.11
N VAL A 8 8.14 3.20 -12.02
CA VAL A 8 7.80 1.82 -12.40
C VAL A 8 9.05 1.11 -12.94
N ASN A 9 9.84 1.72 -13.82
CA ASN A 9 11.06 1.12 -14.34
C ASN A 9 12.13 0.93 -13.25
N PHE A 10 12.23 1.87 -12.31
CA PHE A 10 13.12 1.74 -11.16
C PHE A 10 12.69 0.58 -10.24
N ILE A 11 11.41 0.47 -9.90
CA ILE A 11 10.89 -0.64 -9.10
C ILE A 11 11.08 -1.96 -9.86
N TRP A 12 10.73 -1.99 -11.15
CA TRP A 12 10.83 -3.17 -11.99
C TRP A 12 12.27 -3.67 -12.16
N SER A 13 13.28 -2.79 -12.18
CA SER A 13 14.68 -3.25 -12.26
C SER A 13 15.16 -4.01 -11.02
N VAL A 14 14.33 -4.15 -9.96
CA VAL A 14 14.58 -5.15 -8.90
C VAL A 14 14.50 -6.55 -9.47
N ALA A 15 13.66 -6.78 -10.48
CA ALA A 15 13.58 -8.04 -11.22
C ALA A 15 14.95 -8.45 -11.79
N ASP A 16 15.77 -7.48 -12.22
CA ASP A 16 17.11 -7.76 -12.74
C ASP A 16 18.06 -8.33 -11.68
N LEU A 17 17.87 -8.00 -10.39
CA LEU A 17 18.66 -8.55 -9.28
C LEU A 17 18.25 -9.99 -8.94
N ILE A 18 16.96 -10.30 -9.06
CA ILE A 18 16.39 -11.59 -8.62
C ILE A 18 16.21 -12.58 -9.76
N ARG A 19 16.47 -12.19 -11.02
CA ARG A 19 16.09 -12.97 -12.20
C ARG A 19 16.72 -14.35 -12.32
N ASP A 20 17.93 -14.51 -11.79
CA ASP A 20 18.69 -15.76 -11.88
C ASP A 20 18.36 -16.71 -10.72
N THR A 21 17.69 -16.20 -9.67
CA THR A 21 17.31 -16.97 -8.48
C THR A 21 15.81 -17.29 -8.45
N PHE A 22 14.97 -16.34 -8.85
CA PHE A 22 13.52 -16.46 -8.84
C PHE A 22 12.98 -16.71 -10.25
N LYS A 23 11.95 -17.55 -10.35
CA LYS A 23 11.17 -17.66 -11.59
C LYS A 23 10.42 -16.34 -11.81
N ARG A 24 10.15 -15.97 -13.07
CA ARG A 24 9.38 -14.76 -13.41
C ARG A 24 8.03 -14.66 -12.69
N SER A 25 7.35 -15.80 -12.51
CA SER A 25 6.10 -15.90 -11.75
C SER A 25 6.20 -15.55 -10.27
N LYS A 26 7.43 -15.43 -9.74
CA LYS A 26 7.73 -15.12 -8.34
C LYS A 26 8.31 -13.72 -8.15
N TYR A 27 8.40 -12.92 -9.21
CA TYR A 27 8.86 -11.53 -9.07
C TYR A 27 7.85 -10.67 -8.32
N GLN A 28 6.55 -10.91 -8.50
CA GLN A 28 5.50 -10.18 -7.79
C GLN A 28 5.58 -10.40 -6.28
N ASP A 29 5.83 -11.64 -5.83
CA ASP A 29 6.01 -12.04 -4.43
C ASP A 29 7.18 -11.31 -3.73
N VAL A 30 8.09 -10.70 -4.49
CA VAL A 30 9.21 -9.88 -3.99
C VAL A 30 8.91 -8.40 -4.11
N ILE A 31 8.46 -7.96 -5.28
CA ILE A 31 8.38 -6.54 -5.64
C ILE A 31 7.14 -5.88 -5.01
N LEU A 32 5.97 -6.51 -5.05
CA LEU A 32 4.74 -5.91 -4.51
C LEU A 32 4.81 -5.67 -2.99
N PRO A 33 5.23 -6.65 -2.16
CA PRO A 33 5.26 -6.47 -0.71
C PRO A 33 6.24 -5.38 -0.31
N LEU A 34 7.40 -5.30 -0.96
CA LEU A 34 8.41 -4.28 -0.69
C LEU A 34 8.01 -2.90 -1.20
N THR A 35 7.26 -2.81 -2.29
CA THR A 35 6.70 -1.55 -2.77
C THR A 35 5.70 -0.98 -1.76
N VAL A 36 4.79 -1.82 -1.25
CA VAL A 36 3.85 -1.45 -0.20
C VAL A 36 4.58 -1.10 1.09
N LEU A 37 5.52 -1.95 1.54
CA LEU A 37 6.28 -1.73 2.76
C LEU A 37 7.11 -0.44 2.71
N ARG A 38 7.73 -0.13 1.56
CA ARG A 38 8.48 1.13 1.38
C ARG A 38 7.57 2.34 1.42
N ARG A 39 6.39 2.30 0.80
CA ARG A 39 5.42 3.40 0.86
C ARG A 39 4.96 3.65 2.29
N ILE A 40 4.63 2.58 3.02
CA ILE A 40 4.25 2.63 4.45
C ILE A 40 5.39 3.20 5.31
N ASP A 41 6.63 2.80 5.03
CA ASP A 41 7.81 3.31 5.73
C ASP A 41 7.99 4.82 5.51
N CYS A 42 7.85 5.29 4.26
CA CYS A 42 7.94 6.72 3.93
C CYS A 42 6.91 7.55 4.72
N VAL A 43 5.64 7.11 4.78
CA VAL A 43 4.58 7.87 5.49
C VAL A 43 4.74 7.88 7.01
N LEU A 44 5.34 6.83 7.58
CA LEU A 44 5.59 6.77 9.03
C LEU A 44 6.92 7.42 9.43
N GLN A 45 7.86 7.63 8.49
CA GLN A 45 9.18 8.18 8.79
C GLN A 45 9.12 9.51 9.57
N PRO A 46 8.27 10.51 9.22
CA PRO A 46 8.21 11.78 9.96
C PRO A 46 7.66 11.64 11.39
N THR A 47 6.91 10.58 11.68
CA THR A 47 6.21 10.39 12.97
C THR A 47 6.77 9.23 13.80
N LYS A 48 7.77 8.50 13.27
CA LYS A 48 8.41 7.33 13.87
C LYS A 48 8.82 7.57 15.32
N GLU A 49 9.65 8.59 15.57
CA GLU A 49 10.17 8.88 16.92
C GLU A 49 9.04 9.21 17.90
N ARG A 50 8.06 10.00 17.46
CA ARG A 50 6.88 10.34 18.28
C ARG A 50 6.09 9.10 18.69
N VAL A 51 5.89 8.15 17.76
CA VAL A 51 5.20 6.88 18.04
C VAL A 51 6.01 6.06 19.05
N LEU A 52 7.33 5.96 18.88
CA LEU A 52 8.21 5.23 19.80
C LEU A 52 8.24 5.83 21.20
N GLU A 53 8.33 7.15 21.33
CA GLU A 53 8.26 7.88 22.60
C GLU A 53 6.93 7.64 23.33
N ILE A 54 5.80 7.76 22.62
CA ILE A 54 4.47 7.54 23.19
C ILE A 54 4.30 6.07 23.61
N ASN A 55 4.76 5.13 22.78
CA ASN A 55 4.76 3.72 23.11
C ASN A 55 5.58 3.46 24.38
N ALA A 56 6.82 3.94 24.46
CA ALA A 56 7.67 3.76 25.64
C ALA A 56 7.06 4.38 26.91
N ARG A 57 6.43 5.56 26.80
CA ARG A 57 5.82 6.27 27.93
C ARG A 57 4.58 5.57 28.49
N LEU A 58 3.76 4.99 27.62
CA LEU A 58 2.43 4.47 27.95
C LEU A 58 2.38 2.94 28.05
N LYS A 59 3.35 2.23 27.50
CA LYS A 59 3.44 0.76 27.58
C LYS A 59 3.44 0.32 29.06
N GLY A 60 2.52 -0.59 29.39
CA GLY A 60 2.30 -1.06 30.76
C GLY A 60 1.45 -0.15 31.66
N LYS A 61 1.01 1.02 31.15
CA LYS A 61 0.12 1.95 31.89
C LYS A 61 -1.30 2.00 31.35
N LEU A 62 -1.49 1.64 30.09
CA LEU A 62 -2.79 1.55 29.43
C LEU A 62 -2.98 0.15 28.85
N GLU A 63 -4.20 -0.37 28.94
CA GLU A 63 -4.57 -1.66 28.33
C GLU A 63 -4.62 -1.58 26.80
N ASN A 64 -5.13 -0.46 26.26
CA ASN A 64 -5.20 -0.21 24.82
C ASN A 64 -4.44 1.06 24.43
N LEU A 65 -3.33 0.88 23.72
CA LEU A 65 -2.48 1.96 23.21
C LEU A 65 -2.85 2.40 21.79
N ALA A 66 -3.66 1.63 21.08
CA ALA A 66 -3.87 1.82 19.64
C ALA A 66 -4.40 3.21 19.28
N PRO A 67 -5.41 3.80 19.98
CA PRO A 67 -5.89 5.14 19.65
C PRO A 67 -4.81 6.22 19.80
N GLN A 68 -3.95 6.12 20.83
CA GLN A 68 -2.88 7.07 21.08
C GLN A 68 -1.76 6.93 20.06
N LEU A 69 -1.43 5.71 19.64
CA LEU A 69 -0.39 5.43 18.66
C LEU A 69 -0.84 5.80 17.23
N SER A 70 -2.08 5.52 16.85
CA SER A 70 -2.67 6.00 15.58
C SER A 70 -2.75 7.53 15.54
N LYS A 71 -3.13 8.17 16.65
CA LYS A 71 -3.08 9.64 16.75
C LYS A 71 -1.65 10.18 16.63
N ALA A 72 -0.67 9.47 17.17
CA ALA A 72 0.73 9.84 17.10
C ALA A 72 1.32 9.72 15.68
N SER A 73 0.96 8.64 14.97
CA SER A 73 1.38 8.41 13.60
C SER A 73 0.71 9.35 12.60
N GLY A 74 -0.50 9.81 12.92
CA GLY A 74 -1.33 10.61 12.00
C GLY A 74 -2.15 9.76 11.03
N TYR A 75 -2.12 8.44 11.17
CA TYR A 75 -2.79 7.49 10.27
C TYR A 75 -3.63 6.48 11.05
N ALA A 76 -4.46 5.72 10.34
CA ALA A 76 -5.22 4.60 10.92
C ALA A 76 -4.34 3.46 11.45
N PHE A 77 -3.02 3.50 11.20
CA PHE A 77 -2.05 2.48 11.58
C PHE A 77 -0.77 3.11 12.14
N TYR A 78 0.07 2.28 12.75
CA TYR A 78 1.35 2.69 13.33
C TYR A 78 2.36 1.54 13.31
N ASN A 79 3.63 1.84 13.62
CA ASN A 79 4.67 0.83 13.79
C ASN A 79 5.47 1.10 15.08
N THR A 80 5.58 0.09 15.95
CA THR A 80 6.31 0.18 17.23
C THR A 80 7.70 -0.45 17.19
N SER A 81 8.14 -0.95 16.03
CA SER A 81 9.51 -1.45 15.88
C SER A 81 10.50 -0.31 15.87
N GLN A 82 11.67 -0.54 16.48
CA GLN A 82 12.80 0.38 16.44
C GLN A 82 13.38 0.54 15.03
N TYR A 83 13.07 -0.37 14.11
CA TYR A 83 13.62 -0.39 12.76
C TYR A 83 12.83 0.47 11.79
N ASP A 84 13.55 1.17 10.93
CA ASP A 84 13.11 1.76 9.65
C ASP A 84 14.06 1.24 8.55
N PHE A 85 13.87 1.60 7.28
CA PHE A 85 14.74 1.09 6.21
C PHE A 85 16.23 1.44 6.41
N ASP A 86 16.54 2.59 7.02
CA ASP A 86 17.92 2.99 7.30
C ASP A 86 18.56 2.10 8.39
N ARG A 87 17.84 1.88 9.49
CA ARG A 87 18.28 1.04 10.62
C ARG A 87 18.35 -0.43 10.23
N LEU A 88 17.45 -0.91 9.37
CA LEU A 88 17.48 -2.27 8.83
C LEU A 88 18.78 -2.53 8.07
N LEU A 89 19.15 -1.63 7.15
CA LEU A 89 20.34 -1.77 6.32
C LEU A 89 21.64 -1.51 7.09
N SER A 90 21.57 -0.87 8.26
CA SER A 90 22.73 -0.64 9.13
C SER A 90 23.19 -1.90 9.88
N ASP A 91 22.33 -2.93 10.00
CA ASP A 91 22.64 -4.22 10.64
C ASP A 91 22.43 -5.37 9.63
N ALA A 92 23.21 -5.33 8.54
CA ALA A 92 23.14 -6.29 7.45
C ALA A 92 23.22 -7.78 7.88
N PRO A 93 24.05 -8.19 8.86
CA PRO A 93 24.12 -9.59 9.29
C PRO A 93 22.83 -10.15 9.87
N HIS A 94 21.94 -9.32 10.40
CA HIS A 94 20.66 -9.73 10.99
C HIS A 94 19.44 -9.20 10.21
N LEU A 95 19.64 -8.76 8.96
CA LEU A 95 18.64 -8.06 8.17
C LEU A 95 17.31 -8.80 8.08
N ALA A 96 17.30 -10.12 7.83
CA ALA A 96 16.06 -10.87 7.72
C ALA A 96 15.28 -10.94 9.05
N ALA A 97 15.98 -11.18 10.16
CA ALA A 97 15.37 -11.20 11.48
C ALA A 97 14.82 -9.81 11.86
N ASN A 98 15.59 -8.76 11.58
CA ASN A 98 15.20 -7.38 11.85
C ASN A 98 14.02 -6.94 10.96
N LEU A 99 13.98 -7.35 9.70
CA LEU A 99 12.87 -7.07 8.78
C LEU A 99 11.58 -7.79 9.23
N LYS A 100 11.68 -9.05 9.66
CA LYS A 100 10.54 -9.79 10.24
C LYS A 100 10.05 -9.09 11.53
N ALA A 101 10.95 -8.62 12.39
CA ALA A 101 10.60 -7.84 13.56
C ALA A 101 9.96 -6.48 13.21
N TYR A 102 10.42 -5.82 12.14
CA TYR A 102 9.83 -4.59 11.61
C TYR A 102 8.38 -4.80 11.16
N ILE A 103 8.12 -5.86 10.39
CA ILE A 103 6.79 -6.26 9.93
C ILE A 103 5.88 -6.59 11.12
N ASN A 104 6.38 -7.35 12.10
CA ASN A 104 5.62 -7.69 13.30
C ASN A 104 5.31 -6.48 14.18
N GLY A 105 6.09 -5.40 14.08
CA GLY A 105 5.90 -4.16 14.82
C GLY A 105 4.74 -3.29 14.33
N PHE A 106 4.10 -3.60 13.21
CA PHE A 106 2.92 -2.87 12.74
C PHE A 106 1.68 -3.16 13.60
N SER A 107 0.76 -2.20 13.65
CA SER A 107 -0.58 -2.37 14.22
C SER A 107 -1.34 -3.49 13.53
N ASP A 108 -2.27 -4.15 14.24
CA ASP A 108 -2.91 -5.38 13.77
C ASP A 108 -3.61 -5.23 12.40
N ASN A 109 -4.23 -4.06 12.16
CA ASN A 109 -4.87 -3.75 10.90
C ASN A 109 -3.90 -3.67 9.71
N MET A 110 -2.68 -3.18 9.91
CA MET A 110 -1.65 -3.13 8.87
C MET A 110 -0.88 -4.45 8.78
N ARG A 111 -0.76 -5.19 9.89
CA ARG A 111 -0.21 -6.54 9.86
C ARG A 111 -1.06 -7.47 9.00
N GLU A 112 -2.39 -7.40 9.13
CA GLU A 112 -3.33 -8.12 8.27
C GLU A 112 -3.06 -7.87 6.77
N VAL A 113 -2.78 -6.62 6.40
CA VAL A 113 -2.44 -6.24 5.02
C VAL A 113 -1.13 -6.90 4.58
N LEU A 114 -0.08 -6.80 5.38
CA LEU A 114 1.25 -7.34 5.06
C LEU A 114 1.26 -8.88 5.02
N GLU A 115 0.44 -9.55 5.84
CA GLU A 115 0.32 -11.01 5.89
C GLU A 115 -0.26 -11.60 4.59
N LYS A 116 -1.07 -10.85 3.84
CA LYS A 116 -1.63 -11.32 2.56
C LYS A 116 -0.59 -11.56 1.48
N PHE A 117 0.60 -11.00 1.63
CA PHE A 117 1.72 -11.20 0.72
C PHE A 117 2.56 -12.45 1.01
N ASP A 118 2.34 -13.14 2.14
CA ASP A 118 3.18 -14.26 2.60
C ASP A 118 4.70 -13.96 2.56
N PHE A 119 5.07 -12.71 2.89
CA PHE A 119 6.40 -12.20 2.59
C PHE A 119 7.53 -12.86 3.42
N ASN A 120 7.20 -13.52 4.54
CA ASN A 120 8.18 -14.22 5.38
C ASN A 120 8.97 -15.28 4.62
N ASN A 121 8.30 -16.03 3.74
CA ASN A 121 8.93 -17.06 2.91
C ASN A 121 9.86 -16.42 1.87
N THR A 122 9.45 -15.30 1.29
CA THR A 122 10.26 -14.54 0.34
C THR A 122 11.51 -13.96 1.00
N ILE A 123 11.40 -13.41 2.22
CA ILE A 123 12.55 -12.90 2.99
C ILE A 123 13.61 -13.99 3.17
N THR A 124 13.20 -15.19 3.61
CA THR A 124 14.14 -16.30 3.83
C THR A 124 14.84 -16.69 2.53
N LYS A 125 14.12 -16.79 1.40
CA LYS A 125 14.73 -17.11 0.10
C LYS A 125 15.69 -16.03 -0.40
N LEU A 126 15.37 -14.76 -0.18
CA LEU A 126 16.25 -13.65 -0.53
C LEU A 126 17.53 -13.64 0.32
N GLU A 127 17.42 -14.01 1.60
CA GLU A 127 18.56 -14.14 2.52
C GLU A 127 19.47 -15.30 2.11
N GLU A 128 18.92 -16.49 1.88
CA GLU A 128 19.65 -17.67 1.42
C GLU A 128 20.38 -17.44 0.09
N ALA A 129 19.81 -16.60 -0.78
CA ALA A 129 20.41 -16.22 -2.05
C ALA A 129 21.43 -15.07 -1.94
N GLY A 130 21.60 -14.45 -0.77
CA GLY A 130 22.45 -13.27 -0.59
C GLY A 130 21.94 -12.01 -1.28
N LEU A 131 20.65 -11.96 -1.63
CA LEU A 131 20.02 -10.87 -2.39
C LEU A 131 19.25 -9.88 -1.51
N LEU A 132 18.91 -10.26 -0.27
CA LEU A 132 18.03 -9.46 0.60
C LEU A 132 18.53 -8.03 0.79
N PHE A 133 19.83 -7.86 1.07
CA PHE A 133 20.43 -6.52 1.25
C PHE A 133 20.31 -5.68 -0.02
N LEU A 134 20.69 -6.23 -1.17
CA LEU A 134 20.68 -5.52 -2.47
C LEU A 134 19.26 -5.07 -2.85
N VAL A 135 18.28 -5.94 -2.63
CA VAL A 135 16.87 -5.63 -2.90
C VAL A 135 16.36 -4.55 -1.95
N MET A 136 16.63 -4.67 -0.65
CA MET A 136 16.21 -3.67 0.35
C MET A 136 16.88 -2.31 0.12
N GLU A 137 18.17 -2.29 -0.22
CA GLU A 137 18.91 -1.06 -0.56
C GLU A 137 18.28 -0.35 -1.77
N LYS A 138 17.87 -1.11 -2.78
CA LYS A 138 17.19 -0.55 -3.94
C LYS A 138 15.86 0.13 -3.58
N PHE A 139 15.06 -0.49 -2.71
CA PHE A 139 13.81 0.12 -2.23
C PHE A 139 14.02 1.31 -1.29
N LYS A 140 15.10 1.33 -0.49
CA LYS A 140 15.46 2.51 0.32
C LYS A 140 15.66 3.75 -0.57
N ASN A 141 16.22 3.58 -1.76
CA ASN A 141 16.59 4.68 -2.65
C ASN A 141 15.42 5.28 -3.46
N ILE A 142 14.18 4.80 -3.27
CA ILE A 142 12.98 5.42 -3.84
C ILE A 142 12.14 6.05 -2.74
N ASP A 143 11.75 7.30 -2.96
CA ASP A 143 10.77 7.99 -2.12
C ASP A 143 9.37 7.76 -2.71
N LEU A 144 8.52 7.11 -1.91
CA LEU A 144 7.12 6.81 -2.24
C LEU A 144 6.15 7.58 -1.33
N HIS A 145 6.61 8.60 -0.59
CA HIS A 145 5.75 9.45 0.22
C HIS A 145 4.69 10.14 -0.64
N PRO A 146 3.43 10.32 -0.17
CA PRO A 146 2.37 11.02 -0.91
C PRO A 146 2.74 12.42 -1.40
N ASP A 147 3.67 13.11 -0.74
CA ASP A 147 4.18 14.43 -1.18
C ASP A 147 5.04 14.35 -2.46
N VAL A 148 5.68 13.21 -2.72
CA VAL A 148 6.51 12.96 -3.91
C VAL A 148 5.77 12.11 -4.94
N VAL A 149 4.99 11.12 -4.46
CA VAL A 149 4.20 10.18 -5.26
C VAL A 149 2.75 10.21 -4.74
N PRO A 150 1.92 11.12 -5.27
CA PRO A 150 0.52 11.24 -4.88
C PRO A 150 -0.22 9.90 -4.97
N ASN A 151 -1.28 9.72 -4.18
CA ASN A 151 -2.05 8.46 -4.16
C ASN A 151 -2.53 8.04 -5.56
N LEU A 152 -2.94 9.00 -6.39
CA LEU A 152 -3.31 8.71 -7.79
C LEU A 152 -2.13 8.18 -8.61
N GLU A 153 -0.94 8.78 -8.47
CA GLU A 153 0.27 8.32 -9.14
C GLU A 153 0.66 6.92 -8.67
N MET A 154 0.55 6.66 -7.37
CA MET A 154 0.80 5.34 -6.81
C MET A 154 -0.16 4.27 -7.35
N GLY A 155 -1.44 4.62 -7.51
CA GLY A 155 -2.42 3.76 -8.18
C GLY A 155 -1.91 3.31 -9.55
N TYR A 156 -1.46 4.26 -10.39
CA TYR A 156 -0.89 3.93 -11.69
C TYR A 156 0.39 3.08 -11.61
N ILE A 157 1.24 3.32 -10.61
CA ILE A 157 2.44 2.50 -10.39
C ILE A 157 2.05 1.04 -10.11
N PHE A 158 1.11 0.80 -9.20
CA PHE A 158 0.66 -0.57 -8.90
C PHE A 158 -0.01 -1.24 -10.10
N GLU A 159 -0.88 -0.51 -10.81
CA GLU A 159 -1.56 -1.01 -12.01
C GLU A 159 -0.55 -1.44 -13.09
N GLU A 160 0.47 -0.63 -13.34
CA GLU A 160 1.51 -0.94 -14.32
C GLU A 160 2.44 -2.07 -13.89
N LEU A 161 2.73 -2.19 -12.59
CA LEU A 161 3.48 -3.33 -12.06
C LEU A 161 2.69 -4.63 -12.25
N ILE A 162 1.41 -4.65 -11.89
CA ILE A 162 0.52 -5.79 -12.11
C ILE A 162 0.43 -6.14 -13.59
N ARG A 163 0.24 -5.15 -14.46
CA ARG A 163 0.23 -5.35 -15.92
C ARG A 163 1.50 -6.04 -16.40
N LYS A 164 2.68 -5.56 -15.97
CA LYS A 164 3.98 -6.15 -16.32
C LYS A 164 4.14 -7.58 -15.79
N PHE A 165 3.63 -7.91 -14.61
CA PHE A 165 3.66 -9.28 -14.09
C PHE A 165 2.79 -10.22 -14.92
N ASN A 166 1.56 -9.80 -15.25
CA ASN A 166 0.64 -10.59 -16.07
C ASN A 166 1.21 -10.83 -17.48
N GLU A 167 1.78 -9.79 -18.11
CA GLU A 167 2.48 -9.91 -19.39
C GLU A 167 3.68 -10.86 -19.31
N ALA A 168 4.43 -10.84 -18.21
CA ALA A 168 5.55 -11.75 -18.00
C ALA A 168 5.11 -13.21 -17.78
N LEU A 169 3.85 -13.44 -17.38
CA LEU A 169 3.24 -14.74 -17.11
C LEU A 169 2.43 -15.30 -18.28
N ASN A 170 2.21 -14.52 -19.35
CA ASN A 170 1.25 -14.82 -20.42
C ASN A 170 -0.18 -15.07 -19.89
N GLU A 171 -0.53 -14.48 -18.75
CA GLU A 171 -1.90 -14.50 -18.22
C GLU A 171 -2.73 -13.38 -18.87
N ASN A 172 -4.05 -13.58 -19.00
CA ASN A 172 -4.96 -12.67 -19.69
C ASN A 172 -4.87 -11.23 -19.12
N PRO A 173 -4.32 -10.25 -19.85
CA PRO A 173 -4.09 -8.90 -19.29
C PRO A 173 -5.38 -8.13 -18.96
N GLY A 174 -6.52 -8.56 -19.52
CA GLY A 174 -7.80 -7.85 -19.45
C GLY A 174 -8.66 -8.13 -18.21
N GLU A 175 -8.26 -9.06 -17.33
CA GLU A 175 -9.12 -9.51 -16.21
C GLU A 175 -8.90 -8.73 -14.90
N HIS A 176 -7.93 -7.82 -14.81
CA HIS A 176 -7.47 -7.32 -13.50
C HIS A 176 -7.53 -5.80 -13.28
N PHE A 177 -7.73 -5.00 -14.33
CA PHE A 177 -7.75 -3.54 -14.18
C PHE A 177 -8.80 -2.86 -15.07
N THR A 178 -9.50 -1.89 -14.50
CA THR A 178 -10.43 -1.01 -15.22
C THR A 178 -9.79 0.37 -15.38
N PRO A 179 -9.55 0.86 -16.62
CA PRO A 179 -8.95 2.17 -16.85
C PRO A 179 -9.68 3.31 -16.10
N ARG A 180 -8.93 4.30 -15.63
CA ARG A 180 -9.46 5.38 -14.79
C ARG A 180 -10.55 6.19 -15.48
N GLU A 181 -10.45 6.36 -16.79
CA GLU A 181 -11.45 7.01 -17.63
C GLU A 181 -12.77 6.23 -17.68
N VAL A 182 -12.67 4.90 -17.75
CA VAL A 182 -13.83 3.99 -17.73
C VAL A 182 -14.49 4.03 -16.35
N ILE A 183 -13.69 3.98 -15.28
CA ILE A 183 -14.19 4.13 -13.90
C ILE A 183 -14.93 5.45 -13.73
N ARG A 184 -14.34 6.57 -14.16
CA ARG A 184 -14.98 7.90 -14.08
C ARG A 184 -16.29 7.95 -14.84
N LEU A 185 -16.35 7.36 -16.04
CA LEU A 185 -17.58 7.25 -16.80
C LEU A 185 -18.64 6.46 -16.03
N MET A 186 -18.30 5.28 -15.51
CA MET A 186 -19.21 4.43 -14.74
C MET A 186 -19.75 5.14 -13.50
N VAL A 187 -18.87 5.77 -12.71
CA VAL A 187 -19.25 6.55 -11.53
C VAL A 187 -20.17 7.72 -11.90
N ASN A 188 -19.86 8.47 -12.96
CA ASN A 188 -20.71 9.58 -13.41
C ASN A 188 -22.09 9.10 -13.84
N LEU A 189 -22.19 7.95 -14.52
CA LEU A 189 -23.47 7.36 -14.91
C LEU A 189 -24.30 6.93 -13.70
N ILE A 190 -23.66 6.34 -12.67
CA ILE A 190 -24.32 5.94 -11.42
C ILE A 190 -24.88 7.17 -10.70
N LEU A 191 -24.10 8.25 -10.60
CA LEU A 191 -24.49 9.44 -9.84
C LEU A 191 -25.40 10.41 -10.62
N ALA A 192 -25.59 10.22 -11.92
CA ALA A 192 -26.25 11.18 -12.81
C ALA A 192 -27.68 11.55 -12.40
N ARG A 193 -28.40 10.66 -11.69
CA ARG A 193 -29.79 10.90 -11.25
C ARG A 193 -29.91 11.29 -9.79
N ASP A 194 -28.81 11.28 -9.05
CA ASP A 194 -28.80 11.51 -7.62
C ASP A 194 -28.30 12.92 -7.27
N GLN A 195 -28.11 13.81 -8.26
CA GLN A 195 -27.50 15.12 -8.05
C GLN A 195 -28.22 15.94 -6.97
N ASP A 196 -29.55 16.08 -7.04
CA ASP A 196 -30.34 16.79 -6.02
C ASP A 196 -30.20 16.17 -4.62
N ALA A 197 -30.04 14.85 -4.54
CA ALA A 197 -29.86 14.12 -3.29
C ALA A 197 -28.41 14.19 -2.78
N LEU A 198 -27.44 14.48 -3.66
CA LEU A 198 -26.03 14.63 -3.32
C LEU A 198 -25.70 16.07 -2.88
N GLU A 199 -26.43 17.07 -3.36
CA GLU A 199 -26.24 18.48 -3.01
C GLU A 199 -26.86 18.89 -1.65
N GLN A 200 -27.60 17.99 -1.00
CA GLN A 200 -28.18 18.25 0.32
C GLN A 200 -27.10 18.45 1.39
N ASN A 201 -27.40 19.27 2.41
CA ASN A 201 -26.50 19.46 3.53
C ASN A 201 -26.34 18.18 4.36
N HIS A 202 -25.10 17.83 4.69
CA HIS A 202 -24.76 16.74 5.62
C HIS A 202 -25.36 15.37 5.27
N ILE A 203 -25.05 14.89 4.07
CA ILE A 203 -25.44 13.56 3.64
C ILE A 203 -24.45 12.49 4.09
N VAL A 204 -24.96 11.29 4.34
CA VAL A 204 -24.18 10.06 4.50
C VAL A 204 -24.41 9.18 3.27
N ARG A 205 -23.34 8.72 2.62
CA ARG A 205 -23.40 7.83 1.45
C ARG A 205 -22.49 6.63 1.63
N THR A 206 -22.99 5.47 1.24
CA THR A 206 -22.24 4.22 1.22
C THR A 206 -21.95 3.84 -0.23
N VAL A 207 -20.69 3.53 -0.54
CA VAL A 207 -20.29 2.99 -1.85
C VAL A 207 -19.84 1.55 -1.64
N TYR A 208 -20.36 0.63 -2.45
CA TYR A 208 -20.01 -0.77 -2.38
C TYR A 208 -19.49 -1.27 -3.74
N ASP A 209 -18.35 -1.97 -3.70
CA ASP A 209 -17.79 -2.69 -4.84
C ASP A 209 -17.47 -4.15 -4.44
N PRO A 210 -18.22 -5.14 -4.96
CA PRO A 210 -18.02 -6.55 -4.59
C PRO A 210 -16.76 -7.18 -5.19
N CYS A 211 -16.09 -6.52 -6.14
CA CYS A 211 -14.89 -7.00 -6.83
C CYS A 211 -13.91 -5.83 -7.00
N CYS A 212 -13.54 -5.21 -5.88
CA CYS A 212 -12.97 -3.87 -5.88
C CYS A 212 -11.55 -3.77 -6.44
N GLY A 213 -10.86 -4.90 -6.66
CA GLY A 213 -9.50 -4.90 -7.16
C GLY A 213 -8.61 -4.03 -6.27
N SER A 214 -7.81 -3.17 -6.91
CA SER A 214 -6.94 -2.20 -6.22
C SER A 214 -7.71 -1.03 -5.57
N GLY A 215 -9.05 -1.04 -5.57
CA GLY A 215 -9.89 0.01 -4.95
C GLY A 215 -10.12 1.23 -5.83
N GLY A 216 -9.83 1.13 -7.13
CA GLY A 216 -9.91 2.25 -8.07
C GLY A 216 -11.33 2.83 -8.19
N MET A 217 -12.34 1.98 -8.29
CA MET A 217 -13.75 2.36 -8.37
C MET A 217 -14.21 3.07 -7.09
N LEU A 218 -13.90 2.49 -5.93
CA LEU A 218 -14.26 3.03 -4.62
C LEU A 218 -13.67 4.43 -4.39
N THR A 219 -12.38 4.60 -4.72
CA THR A 219 -11.69 5.88 -4.57
C THR A 219 -12.30 6.95 -5.49
N ILE A 220 -12.48 6.65 -6.78
CA ILE A 220 -13.03 7.62 -7.73
C ILE A 220 -14.48 7.97 -7.39
N ALA A 221 -15.27 6.99 -6.93
CA ALA A 221 -16.63 7.25 -6.46
C ALA A 221 -16.65 8.22 -5.27
N LYS A 222 -15.77 8.01 -4.27
CA LYS A 222 -15.63 8.93 -3.14
C LYS A 222 -15.23 10.33 -3.59
N ASP A 223 -14.18 10.43 -4.40
CA ASP A 223 -13.68 11.72 -4.89
C ASP A 223 -14.78 12.47 -5.65
N ARG A 224 -15.51 11.78 -6.53
CA ARG A 224 -16.60 12.38 -7.31
C ARG A 224 -17.76 12.86 -6.43
N ILE A 225 -18.13 12.09 -5.39
CA ILE A 225 -19.15 12.51 -4.42
C ILE A 225 -18.68 13.77 -3.66
N LEU A 226 -17.41 13.81 -3.24
CA LEU A 226 -16.83 14.95 -2.52
C LEU A 226 -16.66 16.20 -3.40
N GLU A 227 -16.44 16.03 -4.71
CA GLU A 227 -16.47 17.13 -5.69
C GLU A 227 -17.86 17.78 -5.78
N ILE A 228 -18.92 16.98 -5.71
CA ILE A 228 -20.31 17.48 -5.70
C ILE A 228 -20.64 18.10 -4.34
N ASN A 229 -20.25 17.43 -3.25
CA ASN A 229 -20.52 17.84 -1.89
C ASN A 229 -19.33 17.58 -0.96
N PRO A 230 -18.49 18.61 -0.72
CA PRO A 230 -17.31 18.50 0.15
C PRO A 230 -17.62 18.14 1.61
N LYS A 231 -18.88 18.22 2.03
CA LYS A 231 -19.34 17.91 3.39
C LYS A 231 -20.01 16.53 3.51
N ALA A 232 -20.06 15.76 2.42
CA ALA A 232 -20.61 14.42 2.45
C ALA A 232 -19.73 13.48 3.30
N ASP A 233 -20.37 12.66 4.12
CA ASP A 233 -19.70 11.55 4.80
C ASP A 233 -19.82 10.29 3.93
N VAL A 234 -18.69 9.82 3.39
CA VAL A 234 -18.66 8.73 2.40
C VAL A 234 -17.96 7.51 2.97
N HIS A 235 -18.71 6.42 3.10
CA HIS A 235 -18.27 5.15 3.66
C HIS A 235 -18.04 4.15 2.53
N LEU A 236 -16.84 3.58 2.47
CA LEU A 236 -16.42 2.66 1.40
C LEU A 236 -16.46 1.21 1.88
N PHE A 237 -17.08 0.35 1.08
CA PHE A 237 -17.16 -1.08 1.32
C PHE A 237 -16.65 -1.80 0.08
N GLY A 238 -15.68 -2.70 0.26
CA GLY A 238 -15.05 -3.43 -0.84
C GLY A 238 -14.88 -4.90 -0.49
N GLN A 239 -14.99 -5.76 -1.50
CA GLN A 239 -14.59 -7.16 -1.43
C GLN A 239 -13.56 -7.47 -2.52
N GLU A 240 -12.55 -8.24 -2.18
CA GLU A 240 -11.50 -8.71 -3.10
C GLU A 240 -11.05 -10.10 -2.67
N LEU A 241 -10.95 -11.03 -3.62
CA LEU A 241 -10.60 -12.42 -3.37
C LEU A 241 -9.07 -12.62 -3.34
N ASN A 242 -8.34 -11.93 -4.22
CA ASN A 242 -6.90 -12.02 -4.32
C ASN A 242 -6.23 -11.27 -3.15
N GLY A 243 -5.38 -11.96 -2.38
CA GLY A 243 -4.75 -11.40 -1.19
C GLY A 243 -3.83 -10.19 -1.48
N GLU A 244 -3.07 -10.24 -2.56
CA GLU A 244 -2.12 -9.18 -2.92
C GLU A 244 -2.87 -7.91 -3.36
N THR A 245 -3.87 -8.08 -4.21
CA THR A 245 -4.73 -6.98 -4.67
C THR A 245 -5.52 -6.36 -3.51
N PHE A 246 -6.02 -7.19 -2.60
CA PHE A 246 -6.62 -6.74 -1.34
C PHE A 246 -5.65 -5.89 -0.51
N ALA A 247 -4.40 -6.35 -0.38
CA ALA A 247 -3.40 -5.64 0.42
C ALA A 247 -3.04 -4.28 -0.19
N ILE A 248 -2.92 -4.22 -1.52
CA ILE A 248 -2.73 -2.96 -2.25
C ILE A 248 -3.89 -2.00 -1.96
N CYS A 249 -5.13 -2.42 -2.19
CA CYS A 249 -6.33 -1.62 -1.96
C CYS A 249 -6.42 -1.10 -0.52
N LYS A 250 -6.31 -2.01 0.46
CA LYS A 250 -6.49 -1.69 1.88
C LYS A 250 -5.35 -0.83 2.42
N SER A 251 -4.12 -1.01 1.95
CA SER A 251 -2.99 -0.13 2.30
C SER A 251 -3.24 1.31 1.83
N ASP A 252 -3.71 1.51 0.60
CA ASP A 252 -4.01 2.84 0.05
C ASP A 252 -5.12 3.54 0.84
N LEU A 253 -6.18 2.80 1.20
CA LEU A 253 -7.27 3.33 2.01
C LEU A 253 -6.84 3.73 3.42
N TYR A 254 -5.87 3.05 4.03
CA TYR A 254 -5.35 3.41 5.35
C TYR A 254 -4.41 4.63 5.35
N MET A 255 -3.92 5.03 4.18
CA MET A 255 -3.04 6.21 4.00
C MET A 255 -3.82 7.48 3.66
N LYS A 256 -5.16 7.43 3.57
CA LYS A 256 -6.04 8.56 3.25
C LYS A 256 -6.72 9.16 4.47
#